data_AF-A0A3S0Q1H0-F1
#
_entry.id   AF-A0A3S0Q1H0-F1
#
_cell.length_a   1.000
_cell.length_b   1.000
_cell.length_c   1.000
_cell.angle_alpha   90.00
_cell.angle_beta   90.00
_cell.angle_gamma   90.00
#
_symmetry.space_group_name_H-M   'P 1'
#
loop_
_entity.id
_entity.type
_entity.pdbx_description
1 polymer ?
#
loop_
_entity_poly.entity_id
_entity_poly.type
_entity_poly.pdbx_seq_one_letter_code
_entity_poly.pdbx_strand_id
1 'polypeptide(L)'
;MPIQSFSRCGVALFLVALVSGCTFTGLEAPGIGTKASDTHIEASGRGDECSRNRSSCIYEGAYEPMERDYAEQEAKRLNQAALERFRRSSRR
;
A
#
# COMPACT_ATOMS: atom_id res chain seq x y z
N MET A 1 -16.06 29.98 31.84
CA MET A 1 -16.50 29.35 30.57
C MET A 1 -15.35 28.63 29.82
N PRO A 2 -14.47 27.82 30.45
CA PRO A 2 -13.42 27.11 29.70
C PRO A 2 -13.93 25.78 29.08
N ILE A 3 -14.92 25.15 29.72
CA ILE A 3 -15.47 23.83 29.35
C ILE A 3 -16.17 23.88 27.97
N GLN A 4 -16.89 24.95 27.69
CA GLN A 4 -17.52 25.15 26.38
C GLN A 4 -16.48 25.38 25.27
N SER A 5 -15.38 26.08 25.56
CA SER A 5 -14.31 26.32 24.58
C SER A 5 -13.57 25.03 24.23
N PHE A 6 -13.28 24.16 25.22
CA PHE A 6 -12.66 22.86 24.96
C PHE A 6 -13.56 21.93 24.13
N SER A 7 -14.86 21.93 24.40
CA SER A 7 -15.85 21.16 23.64
C SER A 7 -15.92 21.58 22.17
N ARG A 8 -15.95 22.89 21.90
CA ARG A 8 -16.01 23.43 20.53
C ARG A 8 -14.74 23.16 19.74
N CYS A 9 -13.58 23.32 20.37
CA CYS A 9 -12.30 23.00 19.74
C CYS A 9 -12.17 21.50 19.45
N GLY A 10 -12.61 20.63 20.37
CA GLY A 10 -12.58 19.18 20.17
C GLY A 10 -13.42 18.72 18.97
N VAL A 11 -14.65 19.24 18.85
CA VAL A 11 -15.52 18.94 17.70
C VAL A 11 -14.92 19.47 16.39
N ALA A 12 -14.35 20.68 16.40
CA ALA A 12 -13.69 21.22 15.22
C ALA A 12 -12.49 20.38 14.78
N LEU A 13 -11.64 19.94 15.71
CA LEU A 13 -10.50 19.06 15.41
C LEU A 13 -10.95 17.69 14.88
N PHE A 14 -12.01 17.12 15.44
CA PHE A 14 -12.58 15.86 14.96
C PHE A 14 -13.12 15.98 13.53
N LEU A 15 -13.82 17.08 13.21
CA LEU A 15 -14.32 17.34 11.86
C LEU A 15 -13.17 17.56 10.87
N VAL A 16 -12.11 18.27 11.26
CA VAL A 16 -10.90 18.43 10.44
C VAL A 16 -10.26 17.07 10.16
N ALA A 17 -10.19 16.17 11.14
CA ALA A 17 -9.67 14.82 10.95
C ALA A 17 -10.55 13.97 10.00
N LEU A 18 -11.88 14.10 10.07
CA LEU A 18 -12.79 13.37 9.17
C LEU A 18 -12.78 13.89 7.73
N VAL A 19 -12.56 15.20 7.54
CA VAL A 19 -12.50 15.82 6.20
C VAL A 19 -11.07 15.77 5.62
N SER A 20 -10.06 15.54 6.46
CA SER A 20 -8.71 15.26 6.03
C SER A 20 -8.63 13.85 5.45
N GLY A 21 -8.78 13.76 4.12
CA GLY A 21 -8.40 12.56 3.38
C GLY A 21 -6.89 12.36 3.50
N CYS A 22 -6.46 11.43 4.33
CA CYS A 22 -5.07 10.98 4.36
C CYS A 22 -4.78 10.25 3.04
N THR A 23 -4.34 10.98 2.01
CA THR A 23 -3.50 10.36 1.00
C THR A 23 -2.22 9.98 1.74
N PHE A 24 -2.02 8.68 1.93
CA PHE A 24 -0.81 8.13 2.56
C PHE A 24 0.38 8.29 1.60
N THR A 25 0.74 9.53 1.25
CA THR A 25 2.06 9.85 0.73
C THR A 25 2.98 9.89 1.94
N GLY A 26 3.84 8.87 2.04
CA GLY A 26 4.71 8.64 3.18
C GLY A 26 5.40 9.90 3.68
N LEU A 27 5.20 10.19 4.96
CA LEU A 27 5.91 11.25 5.65
C LEU A 27 7.39 10.84 5.68
N GLU A 28 8.20 11.55 4.90
CA GLU A 28 9.63 11.36 4.74
C GLU A 28 10.34 11.34 6.11
N ALA A 29 10.92 10.20 6.45
CA ALA A 29 12.08 10.19 7.33
C ALA A 29 13.24 10.88 6.57
N PRO A 30 14.01 11.78 7.20
CA PRO A 30 15.12 12.46 6.53
C PRO A 30 16.27 11.46 6.37
N GLY A 31 16.37 10.83 5.21
CA GLY A 31 17.52 10.00 4.88
C GLY A 31 17.30 9.08 3.69
N ILE A 32 18.03 9.37 2.61
CA ILE A 32 18.33 8.55 1.43
C ILE A 32 17.43 8.83 0.23
N GLY A 33 18.10 9.19 -0.88
CA GLY A 33 17.56 9.75 -2.11
C GLY A 33 16.54 8.85 -2.83
N THR A 34 15.94 9.27 -3.92
CA THR A 34 16.50 10.04 -5.03
C THR A 34 15.31 10.44 -5.90
N LYS A 35 15.43 11.55 -6.61
CA LYS A 35 14.43 12.01 -7.58
C LYS A 35 14.03 10.87 -8.54
N ALA A 36 12.74 10.55 -8.57
CA ALA A 36 12.06 10.09 -9.77
C ALA A 36 11.09 11.22 -10.11
N SER A 37 11.55 12.23 -10.84
CA SER A 37 11.38 12.27 -12.30
C SER A 37 9.95 11.95 -12.68
N ASP A 38 9.24 12.99 -13.15
CA ASP A 38 8.11 12.93 -14.06
C ASP A 38 8.44 11.98 -15.21
N THR A 39 8.38 10.69 -14.92
CA THR A 39 8.31 9.65 -15.91
C THR A 39 6.84 9.35 -15.92
N HIS A 40 6.14 9.95 -16.88
CA HIS A 40 4.91 9.37 -17.42
C HIS A 40 5.25 7.95 -17.88
N ILE A 41 5.41 7.02 -16.91
CA ILE A 41 5.06 5.64 -17.14
C ILE A 41 3.56 5.76 -17.35
N GLU A 42 3.09 5.53 -18.57
CA GLU A 42 1.70 5.22 -18.79
C GLU A 42 1.39 3.95 -17.99
N ALA A 43 1.13 4.12 -16.69
CA ALA A 43 0.24 3.27 -15.96
C ALA A 43 -1.09 3.45 -16.70
N SER A 44 -1.31 2.59 -17.69
CA SER A 44 -2.55 2.36 -18.42
C SER A 44 -3.72 2.89 -17.58
N GLY A 45 -4.48 3.86 -18.10
CA GLY A 45 -5.49 4.68 -17.41
C GLY A 45 -6.53 3.95 -16.57
N ARG A 46 -6.08 3.28 -15.51
CA ARG A 46 -6.78 2.41 -14.56
C ARG A 46 -6.51 2.84 -13.12
N GLY A 47 -5.85 3.99 -12.93
CA GLY A 47 -5.60 4.57 -11.61
C GLY A 47 -6.88 5.00 -10.90
N ASP A 48 -7.90 5.41 -11.66
CA ASP A 48 -9.12 6.01 -11.09
C ASP A 48 -10.30 5.04 -10.98
N GLU A 49 -10.29 3.94 -11.74
CA GLU A 49 -11.43 3.00 -11.80
C GLU A 49 -11.66 2.28 -10.46
N CYS A 50 -10.57 1.99 -9.75
CA CYS A 50 -10.59 1.24 -8.49
C CYS A 50 -10.32 2.13 -7.27
N SER A 51 -10.08 3.44 -7.45
CA SER A 51 -9.74 4.35 -6.36
C SER A 51 -10.95 4.68 -5.49
N ARG A 52 -12.12 4.87 -6.13
CA ARG A 52 -13.38 5.18 -5.46
C ARG A 52 -14.01 3.96 -4.79
N ASN A 53 -13.82 2.79 -5.37
CA ASN A 53 -14.23 1.53 -4.77
C ASN A 53 -13.19 0.46 -5.08
N ARG A 54 -12.41 0.05 -4.09
CA ARG A 54 -11.38 -0.97 -4.28
C ARG A 54 -11.99 -2.34 -4.57
N SER A 55 -13.09 -2.67 -3.89
CA SER A 55 -13.68 -4.01 -4.00
C SER A 55 -14.28 -4.27 -5.37
N SER A 56 -14.68 -3.24 -6.13
CA SER A 56 -15.16 -3.44 -7.51
C SER A 56 -14.08 -3.99 -8.47
N CYS A 57 -12.81 -3.92 -8.09
CA CYS A 57 -11.70 -4.45 -8.87
C CYS A 57 -11.06 -5.71 -8.26
N ILE A 58 -11.53 -6.15 -7.10
CA ILE A 58 -11.07 -7.41 -6.50
C ILE A 58 -11.88 -8.53 -7.14
N TYR A 59 -11.21 -9.42 -7.87
CA TYR A 59 -11.83 -10.64 -8.37
C TYR A 59 -11.88 -11.68 -7.24
N GLU A 60 -13.08 -11.95 -6.72
CA GLU A 60 -13.34 -12.94 -5.68
C GLU A 60 -13.90 -14.24 -6.32
N GLY A 61 -13.12 -14.84 -7.23
CA GLY A 61 -13.45 -16.10 -7.87
C GLY A 61 -12.84 -17.32 -7.18
N ALA A 62 -13.33 -18.52 -7.53
CA ALA A 62 -12.63 -19.75 -7.20
C ALA A 62 -11.31 -19.82 -7.98
N TYR A 63 -10.29 -20.44 -7.37
CA TYR A 63 -9.06 -20.78 -8.08
C TYR A 63 -9.36 -21.68 -9.29
N GLU A 64 -8.61 -21.49 -10.36
CA GLU A 64 -8.65 -22.41 -11.50
C GLU A 64 -8.18 -23.80 -11.05
N PRO A 65 -8.68 -24.88 -11.69
CA PRO A 65 -8.19 -26.23 -11.42
C PRO A 65 -6.66 -26.28 -11.54
N MET A 66 -5.99 -26.90 -10.57
CA MET A 66 -4.52 -26.99 -10.45
C MET A 66 -3.76 -25.68 -10.15
N GLU A 67 -4.43 -24.52 -10.11
CA GLU A 67 -3.76 -23.25 -9.83
C GLU A 67 -3.11 -23.24 -8.45
N ARG A 68 -3.80 -23.83 -7.46
CA ARG A 68 -3.28 -23.96 -6.11
C ARG A 68 -1.96 -24.73 -6.07
N ASP A 69 -1.89 -25.89 -6.70
CA ASP A 69 -0.69 -26.73 -6.70
C ASP A 69 0.47 -26.03 -7.41
N TYR A 70 0.18 -25.33 -8.51
CA TYR A 70 1.16 -24.51 -9.21
C TYR A 70 1.66 -23.36 -8.33
N ALA A 71 0.76 -22.63 -7.67
CA ALA A 71 1.10 -21.53 -6.78
C ALA A 71 1.97 -21.99 -5.60
N GLU A 72 1.65 -23.13 -4.99
CA GLU A 72 2.43 -23.73 -3.91
C GLU A 72 3.83 -24.18 -4.39
N GLN A 73 3.92 -24.82 -5.56
CA GLN A 73 5.19 -25.22 -6.16
C GLN A 73 6.08 -24.01 -6.47
N GLU A 74 5.50 -22.96 -7.08
CA GLU A 74 6.23 -21.75 -7.45
C GLU A 74 6.66 -20.96 -6.21
N ALA A 75 5.81 -20.89 -5.18
CA ALA A 75 6.17 -20.30 -3.89
C ALA A 75 7.37 -21.02 -3.27
N LYS A 76 7.42 -22.36 -3.31
CA LYS A 76 8.56 -23.13 -2.81
C LYS A 76 9.85 -22.78 -3.55
N ARG A 77 9.81 -22.69 -4.88
CA ARG A 77 10.96 -22.32 -5.73
C ARG A 77 11.47 -20.92 -5.38
N LEU A 78 10.56 -19.96 -5.24
CA LEU A 78 10.89 -18.57 -4.92
C LEU A 78 11.47 -18.43 -3.50
N ASN A 79 10.91 -19.14 -2.52
CA ASN A 79 11.41 -19.15 -1.15
C ASN A 79 12.84 -19.71 -1.06
N GLN A 80 13.14 -20.75 -1.82
CA GLN A 80 14.51 -21.28 -1.92
C GLN A 80 15.46 -20.26 -2.54
N ALA A 81 15.06 -19.61 -3.64
CA ALA A 81 15.87 -18.57 -4.28
C ALA A 81 16.10 -17.36 -3.34
N ALA A 82 15.09 -16.96 -2.58
CA ALA A 82 15.19 -15.91 -1.58
C ALA A 82 16.14 -16.29 -0.44
N LEU A 83 16.05 -17.53 0.07
CA LEU A 83 16.95 -18.06 1.09
C LEU A 83 18.40 -18.09 0.61
N GLU A 84 18.64 -18.49 -0.63
CA GLU A 84 19.99 -18.43 -1.21
C GLU A 84 20.52 -17.00 -1.31
N ARG A 85 19.70 -16.05 -1.76
CA ARG A 85 20.07 -14.62 -1.81
C ARG A 85 20.44 -14.12 -0.41
N PHE A 86 19.63 -14.45 0.60
CA PHE A 86 19.90 -14.11 2.00
C PHE A 86 21.20 -14.72 2.50
N ARG A 87 21.45 -16.01 2.21
CA ARG A 87 22.70 -16.68 2.57
C ARG A 87 23.92 -16.00 1.94
N ARG A 88 23.83 -15.61 0.66
CA ARG A 88 24.92 -14.90 -0.03
C ARG A 88 25.17 -13.52 0.58
N SER A 89 24.12 -12.76 0.94
CA SER A 89 24.28 -11.45 1.56
C SER A 89 24.79 -11.53 3.00
N SER A 90 24.39 -12.55 3.77
CA SER A 90 24.82 -12.75 5.17
C SER A 90 26.29 -13.16 5.34
N ARG A 91 26.95 -13.57 4.25
CA ARG A 91 28.37 -13.97 4.24
C ARG A 91 29.30 -12.81 3.84
N ARG A 92 28.77 -11.66 3.44
CA ARG A 92 29.54 -10.41 3.31
C ARG A 92 29.59 -9.71 4.66
#